data_AF-A0A0N1B4N1-F1
#
_entry.id   AF-A0A0N1B4N1-F1
#
_cell.length_a   1.000
_cell.length_b   1.000
_cell.length_c   1.000
_cell.angle_alpha   90.00
_cell.angle_beta   90.00
_cell.angle_gamma   90.00
#
_symmetry.space_group_name_H-M   'P 1'
#
loop_
_entity.id
_entity.type
_entity.pdbx_description
1 polymer ?
#
loop_
_entity_poly.entity_id
_entity_poly.type
_entity_poly.pdbx_seq_one_letter_code
_entity_poly.pdbx_strand_id
1 'polypeptide(L)' 'MRIVKFEVFRDDDAGVWWASSTTDAGIVTEADTIEALRERLKLLVPDFLETEEELRIDMEVHVSDIVQAA' A
#
# COMPACT_ATOMS: atom_id res chain seq x y z
N MET A 1 -11.40 5.86 -15.44
CA MET A 1 -10.40 5.07 -14.71
C MET A 1 -9.50 6.00 -13.93
N ARG A 2 -9.70 6.10 -12.60
CA ARG A 2 -8.85 6.87 -11.69
C ARG A 2 -7.70 5.98 -11.22
N ILE A 3 -6.50 6.54 -11.13
CA ILE A 3 -5.32 5.83 -10.59
C ILE A 3 -5.08 6.33 -9.17
N VAL A 4 -4.98 5.41 -8.22
CA VAL A 4 -4.61 5.70 -6.83
C VAL A 4 -3.23 5.10 -6.59
N LYS A 5 -2.25 5.96 -6.34
CA LYS A 5 -0.85 5.58 -6.16
C LYS A 5 -0.53 5.42 -4.69
N PHE A 6 0.21 4.37 -4.36
CA PHE A 6 0.69 4.07 -3.03
C PHE A 6 2.19 3.89 -3.03
N GLU A 7 2.86 4.48 -2.07
CA GLU A 7 4.19 4.02 -1.64
C GLU A 7 3.98 2.93 -0.59
N VAL A 8 4.74 1.84 -0.72
CA VAL A 8 4.59 0.64 0.08
C VAL A 8 5.94 0.23 0.64
N PHE A 9 6.02 0.08 1.95
CA PHE A 9 7.25 -0.27 2.64
C PHE A 9 7.04 -1.47 3.55
N ARG A 10 8.10 -2.24 3.72
CA ARG A 10 8.19 -3.22 4.79
C ARG A 10 8.69 -2.52 6.05
N ASP A 11 7.99 -2.70 7.15
CA ASP A 11 8.49 -2.43 8.49
C ASP A 11 8.86 -3.77 9.12
N ASP A 12 10.17 -4.05 9.19
CA ASP A 12 10.68 -5.30 9.74
C ASP A 12 10.61 -5.35 11.27
N ASP A 13 10.66 -4.20 11.94
CA ASP A 13 10.56 -4.12 13.41
C ASP A 13 9.13 -4.46 13.85
N ALA A 14 8.12 -3.98 13.12
CA ALA A 14 6.71 -4.27 13.35
C ALA A 14 6.25 -5.57 12.68
N GLY A 15 6.99 -6.08 11.69
CA GLY A 15 6.66 -7.29 10.95
C GLY A 15 5.51 -7.12 9.95
N VAL A 16 5.22 -5.90 9.50
CA VAL A 16 4.09 -5.56 8.63
C VAL A 16 4.54 -4.87 7.34
N TRP A 17 3.71 -4.95 6.31
CA TRP A 17 3.76 -4.06 5.17
C TRP A 17 2.79 -2.91 5.39
N TRP A 18 3.23 -1.68 5.14
CA TRP A 18 2.34 -0.52 5.18
C TRP A 18 2.33 0.21 3.84
N ALA A 19 1.21 0.85 3.54
CA ALA A 19 0.98 1.64 2.35
C ALA A 19 0.47 3.04 2.73
N SER A 20 0.97 4.06 2.04
CA SER A 20 0.47 5.43 2.12
C SER A 20 0.16 5.94 0.71
N SER A 21 -1.03 6.51 0.52
CA SER A 21 -1.40 7.06 -0.78
C SER A 21 -0.62 8.34 -1.05
N THR A 22 0.03 8.43 -2.21
CA THR A 22 0.72 9.65 -2.67
C THR A 22 -0.20 10.60 -3.43
N THR A 23 -1.41 10.16 -3.75
CA THR A 23 -2.51 11.01 -4.21
C THR A 23 -3.15 11.78 -3.04
N ASP A 24 -4.05 12.71 -3.36
CA ASP A 24 -4.86 13.48 -2.42
C ASP A 24 -5.86 12.67 -1.57
N ALA A 25 -5.87 11.34 -1.71
CA ALA A 25 -6.76 10.44 -0.96
C ALA A 25 -6.41 10.34 0.54
N GLY A 26 -5.15 10.52 0.95
CA GLY A 26 -4.76 10.44 2.37
C GLY A 26 -4.98 9.07 3.03
N ILE A 27 -5.02 7.99 2.24
CA ILE A 27 -5.22 6.62 2.74
C ILE A 27 -3.90 6.09 3.30
N VAL A 28 -3.93 5.62 4.54
CA VAL A 28 -2.81 4.91 5.18
C VAL A 28 -3.32 3.60 5.77
N THR A 29 -2.62 2.49 5.51
CA THR A 29 -3.02 1.17 6.02
C THR A 29 -1.86 0.18 6.03
N GLU A 30 -1.99 -0.91 6.80
CA GLU A 30 -0.98 -1.97 6.90
C GLU A 30 -1.61 -3.38 6.88
N ALA A 31 -0.76 -4.39 6.67
CA ALA A 31 -1.08 -5.82 6.82
C ALA A 31 0.20 -6.67 6.94
N ASP A 32 0.07 -7.89 7.48
CA ASP A 32 1.22 -8.78 7.75
C ASP A 32 2.01 -9.18 6.49
N THR A 33 1.32 -9.35 5.35
CA THR A 33 1.92 -9.71 4.06
C THR A 33 1.53 -8.72 2.97
N ILE A 34 2.33 -8.64 1.91
CA ILE A 34 2.04 -7.78 0.76
C ILE A 34 0.76 -8.22 0.04
N GLU A 35 0.45 -9.52 0.01
CA GLU A 35 -0.80 -10.05 -0.53
C GLU A 35 -2.00 -9.60 0.32
N ALA A 36 -1.89 -9.68 1.65
CA ALA A 36 -2.94 -9.23 2.56
C ALA A 36 -3.18 -7.72 2.43
N LEU A 37 -2.11 -6.94 2.27
CA LEU A 37 -2.18 -5.50 2.03
C LEU A 37 -2.90 -5.19 0.70
N ARG A 38 -2.59 -5.94 -0.36
CA ARG A 38 -3.26 -5.80 -1.67
C ARG A 38 -4.75 -6.09 -1.59
N GLU A 39 -5.16 -7.16 -0.94
CA GLU A 39 -6.59 -7.47 -0.76
C GLU A 39 -7.29 -6.41 0.09
N ARG A 40 -6.63 -5.92 1.14
CA ARG A 40 -7.15 -4.85 1.97
C ARG A 40 -7.37 -3.56 1.18
N LEU A 41 -6.41 -3.15 0.34
CA LEU A 41 -6.53 -1.95 -0.49
C LEU A 41 -7.69 -2.05 -1.50
N LYS A 42 -7.95 -3.23 -2.08
CA LYS A 42 -9.09 -3.43 -3.00
C LYS A 42 -10.44 -3.17 -2.34
N LEU A 43 -10.55 -3.38 -1.02
CA LEU A 43 -11.76 -3.11 -0.25
C LEU A 43 -11.79 -1.66 0.26
N LEU A 44 -10.66 -1.19 0.80
CA LEU A 44 -10.55 0.11 1.45
C LEU A 44 -10.64 1.28 0.47
N VAL A 45 -10.01 1.19 -0.71
CA VAL A 45 -9.89 2.32 -1.63
C VAL A 45 -11.24 2.75 -2.22
N PRO A 46 -12.10 1.84 -2.74
CA PRO A 46 -13.42 2.23 -3.23
C PRO A 46 -14.32 2.80 -2.13
N ASP A 47 -14.28 2.18 -0.94
CA ASP A 47 -15.08 2.58 0.22
C ASP A 47 -14.70 3.99 0.69
N PHE A 48 -13.39 4.25 0.85
CA PHE A 48 -12.88 5.55 1.27
C PHE A 48 -13.16 6.68 0.27
N LEU A 49 -13.12 6.37 -1.03
CA LEU A 49 -13.38 7.35 -2.09
C LEU A 49 -14.86 7.54 -2.40
N GLU A 50 -15.76 6.78 -1.75
CA GLU A 50 -17.21 6.80 -1.97
C GLU A 50 -17.58 6.75 -3.46
N THR A 51 -16.92 5.87 -4.22
CA THR A 51 -17.03 5.84 -5.69
C THR A 51 -17.30 4.45 -6.24
N GLU A 52 -18.13 4.41 -7.29
CA GLU A 52 -18.37 3.21 -8.10
C GLU A 52 -17.54 3.21 -9.41
N GLU A 53 -16.68 4.20 -9.60
CA GLU A 53 -15.81 4.27 -10.77
C GLU A 53 -14.80 3.13 -10.81
N GLU A 54 -14.37 2.74 -12.01
CA GLU A 54 -13.25 1.81 -12.15
C GLU A 54 -11.95 2.46 -11.64
N LEU A 55 -11.36 1.83 -10.62
CA LEU A 55 -10.12 2.27 -9.98
C LEU A 55 -8.96 1.34 -10.35
N ARG A 56 -7.79 1.94 -10.58
CA ARG A 56 -6.52 1.22 -10.67
C ARG A 56 -5.66 1.58 -9.46
N ILE A 57 -5.35 0.58 -8.65
CA ILE A 57 -4.37 0.71 -7.57
C ILE A 57 -2.98 0.49 -8.17
N ASP A 58 -2.09 1.44 -7.96
CA ASP A 58 -0.69 1.38 -8.38
C ASP A 58 0.20 1.44 -7.15
N MET A 59 1.06 0.43 -6.97
CA MET A 59 1.87 0.26 -5.75
C MET A 59 3.35 0.32 -6.12
N GLU A 60 4.06 1.32 -5.60
CA GLU A 60 5.51 1.39 -5.64
C GLU A 60 6.07 0.75 -4.38
N VAL A 61 6.67 -0.44 -4.54
CA VAL A 61 7.11 -1.28 -3.42
C VAL A 61 8.59 -1.05 -3.16
N HIS A 62 8.90 -0.59 -1.96
CA HIS A 62 10.26 -0.40 -1.46
C HIS A 62 10.63 -1.55 -0.53
N VAL A 63 11.73 -2.22 -0.85
CA VAL A 63 12.34 -3.26 -0.02
C VAL A 63 13.79 -2.87 0.20
N SER A 64 14.30 -3.08 1.41
CA SER A 64 15.68 -2.79 1.77
C SER A 64 16.20 -3.92 2.65
N ASP A 65 17.45 -4.32 2.39
CA ASP A 65 18.13 -5.36 3.15
C ASP A 65 19.32 -4.77 3.90
N ILE A 66 19.54 -5.21 5.14
CA ILE A 66 20.76 -4.88 5.89
C ILE A 66 21.83 -5.89 5.50
N VAL A 67 22.93 -5.41 4.90
CA VAL A 67 24.09 -6.23 4.53
C VAL A 67 25.30 -5.87 5.40
N GLN A 68 26.03 -6.87 5.89
CA GLN A 68 27.32 -6.68 6.55
C GLN A 68 28.46 -6.95 5.55
N ALA A 69 29.44 -6.05 5.50
CA ALA A 69 30.67 -6.30 4.75
C ALA A 69 31.52 -7.32 5.51
N ALA A 70 32.09 -8.29 4.77
CA ALA A 70 33.01 -9.29 5.29
C ALA A 70 34.40 -8.70 5.58
#